data_AF-A0A2P5AJP5-F1
#
_entry.id   AF-A0A2P5AJP5-F1
#
_cell.length_a   1.000
_cell.length_b   1.000
_cell.length_c   1.000
_cell.angle_alpha   90.00
_cell.angle_beta   90.00
_cell.angle_gamma   90.00
#
_symmetry.space_group_name_H-M   'P 1'
#
loop_
_entity.id
_entity.type
_entity.pdbx_description
1 polymer ?
#
loop_
_entity_poly.entity_id
_entity_poly.type
_entity_poly.pdbx_seq_one_letter_code
_entity_poly.pdbx_strand_id
1 'polypeptide(L)' 'MASSSGTKNNVGPPRALSRMMTRMPKRMLELPDDDENAVDSELVPPSLASIAPILRVANEIQKENPRVAYLCTL' A
#
# COMPACT_ATOMS: atom_id res chain seq x y z
N MET A 1 15.01 -56.25 41.86
CA MET A 1 15.84 -57.36 41.36
C MET A 1 16.04 -57.18 39.85
N ALA A 2 17.08 -57.80 39.29
CA ALA A 2 17.94 -57.34 38.19
C ALA A 2 17.34 -57.11 36.79
N SER A 3 18.09 -56.27 36.05
CA SER A 3 18.25 -56.04 34.60
C SER A 3 18.13 -57.29 33.71
N SER A 4 18.06 -57.26 32.38
CA SER A 4 18.48 -56.28 31.37
C SER A 4 17.84 -56.62 30.02
N SER A 5 17.67 -55.65 29.13
CA SER A 5 17.86 -55.93 27.70
C SER A 5 18.34 -54.66 27.01
N GLY A 6 19.61 -54.64 26.63
CA GLY A 6 20.21 -53.56 25.85
C GLY A 6 20.17 -53.87 24.36
N THR A 7 19.99 -52.86 23.52
CA THR A 7 20.55 -52.89 22.16
C THR A 7 20.96 -51.47 21.70
N LYS A 8 22.27 -51.34 21.51
CA LYS A 8 23.05 -50.53 20.56
C LYS A 8 22.51 -49.18 20.09
N ASN A 9 23.27 -48.17 20.51
CA ASN A 9 23.67 -46.95 19.80
C ASN A 9 23.41 -46.99 18.29
N ASN A 10 22.73 -45.97 17.78
CA ASN A 10 23.06 -45.44 16.47
C ASN A 10 23.07 -43.91 16.53
N VAL A 11 24.26 -43.37 16.32
CA VAL A 11 24.55 -41.95 16.19
C VAL A 11 23.83 -41.44 14.94
N GLY A 12 22.90 -40.52 15.12
CA GLY A 12 22.26 -39.81 14.01
C GLY A 12 21.43 -38.65 14.55
N PRO A 13 21.66 -37.40 14.12
CA PRO A 13 20.86 -36.28 14.59
C PRO A 13 19.42 -36.42 14.06
N PRO A 14 18.40 -36.14 14.89
CA PRO A 14 17.02 -36.20 14.45
C PRO A 14 16.78 -35.13 13.37
N ARG A 15 16.22 -35.57 12.24
CA ARG A 15 15.74 -34.72 11.15
C ARG A 15 14.60 -33.85 11.69
N ALA A 16 14.88 -32.59 12.01
CA ALA A 16 13.88 -31.54 12.12
C ALA A 16 14.17 -30.51 11.02
N LEU A 17 13.40 -30.60 9.94
CA LEU A 17 13.34 -29.62 8.87
C LEU A 17 12.69 -28.34 9.41
N SER A 18 13.47 -27.48 10.08
CA SER A 18 13.08 -26.09 10.31
C SER A 18 13.99 -25.20 9.47
N ARG A 19 13.65 -25.09 8.18
CA ARG A 19 14.12 -24.02 7.31
C ARG A 19 13.63 -22.70 7.90
N MET A 20 14.38 -22.15 8.84
CA MET A 20 14.17 -20.81 9.36
C MET A 20 14.57 -19.84 8.25
N MET A 21 13.64 -19.56 7.34
CA MET A 21 13.75 -18.44 6.42
C MET A 21 13.62 -17.17 7.26
N THR A 22 14.73 -16.50 7.52
CA THR A 22 14.75 -15.11 7.97
C THR A 22 14.01 -14.28 6.93
N ARG A 23 12.74 -13.96 7.20
CA ARG A 23 11.96 -13.01 6.40
C ARG A 23 12.66 -11.66 6.52
N MET A 24 13.33 -11.24 5.46
CA MET A 24 13.86 -9.88 5.34
C MET A 24 12.68 -8.90 5.52
N PRO A 25 12.76 -7.93 6.43
CA PRO A 25 11.73 -6.89 6.51
C PRO A 25 11.80 -6.07 5.23
N LYS A 26 10.72 -6.10 4.44
CA LYS A 26 10.55 -5.15 3.34
C LYS A 26 10.44 -3.77 4.00
N ARG A 27 11.37 -2.86 3.70
CA ARG A 27 11.20 -1.43 3.99
C ARG A 27 9.85 -1.02 3.38
N MET A 28 8.90 -0.60 4.22
CA MET A 28 7.71 0.08 3.70
C MET A 28 8.20 1.39 3.12
N LEU A 29 7.96 1.59 1.82
CA LEU A 29 8.12 2.88 1.19
C LEU A 29 6.90 3.68 1.63
N GLU A 30 7.07 4.50 2.66
CA GLU A 30 6.09 5.51 3.04
C GLU A 30 6.18 6.58 1.95
N LEU A 31 5.29 6.47 0.95
CA LEU A 31 5.06 7.60 0.05
C LEU A 31 4.43 8.69 0.92
N PRO A 32 5.04 9.88 1.02
CA PRO A 32 4.39 11.01 1.66
C PRO A 32 3.05 11.22 0.95
N ASP A 33 1.99 11.41 1.74
CA ASP A 33 0.64 11.69 1.26
C ASP A 33 0.71 12.67 0.09
N ASP A 34 0.33 12.17 -1.09
CA ASP A 34 0.31 12.94 -2.33
C ASP A 34 -0.45 14.23 -2.04
N ASP A 35 0.29 15.31 -2.21
CA ASP A 35 -0.09 16.66 -1.92
C ASP A 35 -1.40 16.93 -2.69
N GLU A 36 -2.54 16.87 -2.00
CA GLU A 36 -3.88 17.07 -2.58
C GLU A 36 -4.01 18.41 -3.33
N ASN A 37 -3.04 19.32 -3.16
CA ASN A 37 -2.92 20.58 -3.90
C ASN A 37 -1.92 20.56 -5.08
N ALA A 38 -0.98 19.62 -5.16
CA ALA A 38 0.00 19.56 -6.26
C ALA A 38 -0.60 18.98 -7.55
N VAL A 39 -1.61 18.12 -7.44
CA VAL A 39 -2.32 17.52 -8.59
C VAL A 39 -3.04 18.55 -9.46
N ASP A 40 -3.26 19.75 -8.92
CA ASP A 40 -4.18 20.73 -9.47
C ASP A 40 -3.52 21.76 -10.41
N SER A 41 -2.18 21.77 -10.52
CA SER A 41 -1.47 22.70 -11.40
C SER A 41 -0.45 22.06 -12.35
N GLU A 42 0.16 20.91 -12.02
CA GLU A 42 1.06 20.20 -12.95
C GLU A 42 0.33 19.20 -13.87
N LEU A 43 -0.90 18.80 -13.53
CA LEU A 43 -1.61 17.71 -14.23
C LEU A 43 -2.65 18.19 -15.25
N VAL A 44 -2.86 19.50 -15.40
CA VAL A 44 -3.85 20.05 -16.32
C VAL A 44 -3.24 20.29 -17.70
N PRO A 45 -3.73 19.63 -18.77
CA PRO A 45 -3.28 19.89 -20.14
C PRO A 45 -3.42 21.38 -20.50
N PRO A 46 -2.50 21.96 -21.30
CA PRO A 46 -2.52 23.39 -21.63
C PRO A 46 -3.86 23.86 -22.24
N SER A 47 -4.52 23.01 -23.01
CA SER A 47 -5.84 23.29 -23.60
C SER A 47 -6.96 23.51 -22.57
N LEU A 48 -6.77 23.03 -21.33
CA LEU A 48 -7.73 23.15 -20.23
C LEU A 48 -7.28 24.16 -19.17
N ALA A 49 -6.11 24.79 -19.32
CA ALA A 49 -5.58 25.74 -18.34
C ALA A 49 -6.52 26.93 -18.10
N SER A 50 -7.24 27.37 -19.13
CA SER A 50 -8.21 28.46 -19.02
C SER A 50 -9.46 28.10 -18.21
N ILE A 51 -9.83 26.82 -18.14
CA ILE A 51 -11.02 26.34 -17.42
C ILE A 51 -10.68 25.61 -16.12
N ALA A 52 -9.39 25.35 -15.84
CA ALA A 52 -8.93 24.69 -14.62
C ALA A 52 -9.48 25.32 -13.33
N PRO A 53 -9.54 26.66 -13.18
CA PRO A 53 -10.13 27.26 -11.98
C PRO A 53 -11.60 26.91 -11.80
N ILE A 54 -12.36 26.77 -12.90
CA ILE A 54 -13.79 26.41 -12.87
C ILE A 54 -13.95 24.96 -12.40
N LEU A 55 -13.09 24.07 -12.90
CA LEU A 55 -13.11 22.66 -12.52
C LEU A 55 -12.72 22.45 -11.05
N ARG A 56 -11.77 23.23 -10.53
CA ARG A 56 -11.41 23.23 -9.10
C ARG A 56 -12.59 23.63 -8.23
N VAL A 57 -13.24 24.75 -8.55
CA VAL A 57 -14.42 25.22 -7.81
C VAL A 57 -15.56 24.21 -7.88
N ALA A 58 -15.76 23.53 -9.02
CA ALA A 58 -16.77 22.49 -9.15
C ALA A 58 -16.54 21.33 -8.14
N ASN A 59 -15.28 20.92 -7.95
CA ASN A 59 -14.91 19.90 -6.97
C ASN A 59 -15.15 20.38 -5.53
N GLU A 60 -14.80 21.63 -5.22
CA GLU A 60 -14.99 22.24 -3.90
C GLU A 60 -16.48 22.27 -3.49
N ILE A 61 -17.35 22.70 -4.40
CA ILE A 61 -18.78 22.88 -4.12
C ILE A 61 -19.62 21.61 -4.31
N GLN A 62 -19.03 20.49 -4.77
CA GLN A 62 -19.76 19.25 -5.09
C GLN A 62 -20.69 18.77 -3.96
N LYS A 63 -20.26 18.92 -2.70
CA LYS A 63 -21.03 18.50 -1.52
C LYS A 63 -22.13 19.49 -1.15
N GLU A 64 -21.89 20.77 -1.34
CA GLU A 64 -22.81 21.85 -0.94
C GLU A 64 -23.85 22.13 -2.01
N ASN A 65 -23.45 22.08 -3.28
CA ASN A 65 -24.31 22.36 -4.43
C ASN A 65 -23.99 21.44 -5.63
N PRO A 66 -24.43 20.17 -5.57
CA PRO A 66 -24.10 19.17 -6.59
C PRO A 66 -24.65 19.52 -7.97
N ARG A 67 -25.75 20.29 -8.05
CA ARG A 67 -26.31 20.73 -9.34
C ARG A 67 -25.40 21.72 -10.04
N VAL A 68 -24.88 22.71 -9.31
CA VAL A 68 -23.96 23.69 -9.90
C VAL A 68 -22.66 23.02 -10.29
N ALA A 69 -22.11 22.17 -9.43
CA ALA A 69 -20.89 21.41 -9.75
C ALA A 69 -21.03 20.57 -11.03
N TYR A 70 -22.15 19.85 -11.19
CA TYR A 70 -22.42 19.09 -12.42
C TYR A 70 -22.45 19.99 -13.67
N LEU A 71 -23.11 21.15 -13.60
CA LEU A 71 -23.18 22.07 -14.74
C LEU A 71 -21.82 22.68 -15.10
N CYS A 72 -20.94 22.90 -14.12
CA CYS A 72 -19.58 23.39 -14.36
C CYS A 72 -18.68 22.37 -15.08
N THR A 73 -19.10 21.10 -15.18
CA THR A 73 -18.37 20.01 -15.84
C THR A 73 -18.93 19.61 -17.22
N LEU A 74 -20.01 20.23 -17.68
CA LEU A 74 -20.62 20.03 -19.00
C LEU A 74 -19.92 20.84 -20.09
#